data_AF-A0A136KJN8-F1
#
_entry.id   AF-A0A136KJN8-F1
#
_cell.length_a   1.000
_cell.length_b   1.000
_cell.length_c   1.000
_cell.angle_alpha   90.00
_cell.angle_beta   90.00
_cell.angle_gamma   90.00
#
_symmetry.space_group_name_H-M   'P 1'
#
loop_
_entity.id
_entity.type
_entity.pdbx_description
1 polymer ?
#
loop_
_entity_poly.entity_id
_entity_poly.type
_entity_poly.pdbx_seq_one_letter_code
_entity_poly.pdbx_strand_id
1 'polypeptide(L)'
;MAEPFLSEIRIMSFVFAPRGWALCNGQLLPINQNQALFSLLGTTYGGDGRVNFALPDLRGRTPIHTGSGHTLGERGGEQAHTLSIAELPTHTH
;
A
#
# COMPACT_ATOMS: atom_id res chain seq x y z
N MET A 1 16.39 -18.85 -6.41
CA MET A 1 15.32 -17.84 -6.26
C MET A 1 15.64 -17.07 -4.99
N ALA A 2 15.67 -15.75 -5.01
CA ALA A 2 16.04 -14.96 -3.83
C ALA A 2 15.00 -15.16 -2.72
N GLU A 3 15.45 -15.32 -1.48
CA GLU A 3 14.58 -15.34 -0.31
C GLU A 3 13.84 -14.01 -0.18
N PRO A 4 12.51 -14.03 0.03
CA PRO A 4 11.75 -12.79 0.19
C PRO A 4 12.12 -12.09 1.50
N PHE A 5 12.09 -10.76 1.47
CA PHE A 5 12.33 -9.97 2.68
C PHE A 5 11.04 -9.74 3.45
N LEU A 6 11.14 -9.61 4.78
CA LEU A 6 10.00 -9.17 5.58
C LEU A 6 9.60 -7.74 5.17
N SER A 7 8.30 -7.47 5.08
CA SER A 7 7.70 -6.23 4.55
C SER A 7 7.81 -6.02 3.03
N GLU A 8 8.29 -7.01 2.27
CA GLU A 8 8.25 -6.96 0.81
C GLU A 8 6.81 -6.94 0.28
N ILE A 9 6.55 -6.07 -0.70
CA ILE A 9 5.27 -6.00 -1.42
C ILE A 9 5.47 -6.60 -2.81
N ARG A 10 4.57 -7.51 -3.19
CA ARG A 10 4.57 -8.13 -4.52
C ARG A 10 3.17 -8.12 -5.13
N ILE A 11 3.12 -7.80 -6.43
CA ILE A 11 1.92 -7.98 -7.23
C ILE A 11 1.84 -9.47 -7.60
N MET A 12 0.69 -10.08 -7.35
CA MET A 12 0.45 -11.49 -7.64
C MET A 12 -0.89 -11.65 -8.40
N SER A 13 -0.99 -12.70 -9.20
CA SER A 13 -2.15 -12.97 -10.07
C SER A 13 -3.30 -13.71 -9.39
N PHE A 14 -3.06 -14.27 -8.20
CA PHE A 14 -4.05 -15.01 -7.42
C PHE A 14 -4.66 -14.15 -6.30
N VAL A 15 -5.86 -14.54 -5.87
CA VAL A 15 -6.72 -13.76 -4.95
C VAL A 15 -6.58 -14.15 -3.47
N PHE A 16 -5.60 -15.00 -3.12
CA PHE A 16 -5.34 -15.43 -1.74
C PHE A 16 -3.90 -15.14 -1.33
N ALA A 17 -3.66 -14.93 -0.04
CA ALA A 17 -2.30 -14.80 0.47
C ALA A 17 -1.71 -16.19 0.76
N PRO A 18 -0.58 -16.58 0.13
CA PRO A 18 0.13 -17.80 0.47
C PRO A 18 0.70 -17.74 1.88
N ARG A 19 1.12 -18.89 2.43
CA ARG A 19 1.70 -18.95 3.79
C ARG A 19 2.89 -17.99 3.91
N GLY A 20 2.91 -17.19 4.97
CA GLY A 20 3.94 -16.18 5.22
C GLY A 20 3.69 -14.84 4.54
N TRP A 21 2.60 -14.71 3.78
CA TRP A 21 2.18 -13.47 3.14
C TRP A 21 0.82 -13.00 3.70
N ALA A 22 0.53 -11.73 3.52
CA ALA A 22 -0.77 -11.14 3.83
C ALA A 22 -1.22 -10.25 2.66
N LEU A 23 -2.54 -10.14 2.46
CA LEU A 23 -3.09 -9.25 1.45
C LEU A 23 -2.90 -7.78 1.87
N CYS A 24 -2.53 -6.92 0.92
CA CYS A 24 -2.50 -5.47 1.10
C CYS A 24 -3.91 -4.88 0.92
N ASN A 25 -4.81 -5.18 1.87
CA ASN A 25 -6.21 -4.78 1.87
C ASN A 25 -6.60 -3.87 3.05
N GLY A 26 -5.62 -3.29 3.74
CA GLY A 26 -5.86 -2.43 4.90
C GLY A 26 -6.23 -3.16 6.20
N GLN A 27 -6.04 -4.48 6.29
CA GLN A 27 -6.36 -5.24 7.50
C GLN A 27 -5.52 -4.80 8.71
N LEU A 28 -6.13 -4.90 9.89
CA LEU A 28 -5.46 -4.72 11.17
C LEU A 28 -4.88 -6.06 11.64
N LEU A 29 -3.60 -6.06 12.00
CA LEU A 29 -2.91 -7.21 12.56
C LEU A 29 -2.47 -6.95 14.00
N PRO A 30 -2.52 -7.98 14.86
CA PRO A 30 -2.09 -7.84 16.24
C PRO A 30 -0.57 -7.80 16.34
N ILE A 31 -0.07 -6.80 17.08
CA ILE A 31 1.37 -6.53 17.25
C ILE A 31 2.05 -7.71 17.96
N ASN A 32 1.39 -8.31 18.94
CA ASN A 32 1.97 -9.41 19.73
C ASN A 32 2.36 -10.64 18.89
N GLN A 33 1.71 -10.88 17.75
CA GLN A 33 2.00 -11.99 16.85
C GLN A 33 2.89 -11.57 15.67
N ASN A 34 3.09 -10.27 15.44
CA ASN A 34 3.74 -9.74 14.24
C ASN A 34 4.78 -8.66 14.58
N GLN A 35 5.50 -8.81 15.70
CA GLN A 35 6.42 -7.78 16.22
C GLN A 35 7.48 -7.35 15.21
N ALA A 36 8.07 -8.29 14.47
CA ALA A 36 9.09 -7.99 13.46
C ALA A 36 8.52 -7.22 12.26
N LEU A 37 7.26 -7.45 11.88
CA LEU A 37 6.61 -6.69 10.82
C LEU A 37 6.23 -5.29 11.31
N PHE A 38 5.74 -5.20 12.56
CA PHE A 38 5.43 -3.92 13.20
C PHE A 38 6.66 -3.04 13.36
N SER A 39 7.84 -3.57 13.68
CA SER A 39 9.05 -2.76 13.77
C SER A 39 9.48 -2.14 12.44
N LEU A 40 9.01 -2.68 11.31
CA LEU A 40 9.27 -2.15 9.97
C LEU A 40 8.19 -1.17 9.50
N LEU A 41 6.91 -1.50 9.71
CA LEU A 41 5.80 -0.69 9.20
C LEU A 41 5.32 0.39 10.18
N GLY A 42 5.49 0.16 11.49
CA GLY A 42 4.92 0.98 12.55
C GLY A 42 3.41 1.15 12.38
N THR A 43 2.94 2.37 12.58
CA THR A 43 1.54 2.79 12.38
C THR A 43 1.31 3.55 11.08
N THR A 44 2.27 3.47 10.13
CA THR A 44 2.26 4.25 8.87
C THR A 44 0.95 4.09 8.08
N TYR A 45 0.36 2.89 8.10
CA TYR A 45 -0.87 2.59 7.38
C TYR A 45 -2.13 2.58 8.26
N GLY A 46 -1.99 2.89 9.56
CA GLY A 46 -3.05 2.90 10.57
C GLY A 46 -2.83 1.93 11.73
N GLY A 47 -3.87 1.78 12.56
CA GLY A 47 -3.85 1.03 13.82
C GLY A 47 -3.57 1.91 15.04
N ASP A 48 -3.57 1.31 16.23
CA ASP A 48 -3.41 2.02 17.50
C ASP A 48 -1.95 2.04 18.00
N GLY A 49 -1.06 1.26 17.37
CA GLY A 49 0.35 1.15 17.74
C GLY A 49 0.61 0.51 19.10
N ARG A 50 -0.43 -0.02 19.76
CA ARG A 50 -0.36 -0.65 21.10
C ARG A 50 -0.79 -2.10 21.06
N VAL A 51 -1.94 -2.37 20.44
CA VAL A 51 -2.50 -3.70 20.25
C VAL A 51 -2.36 -4.13 18.80
N ASN A 52 -2.62 -3.22 17.85
CA ASN A 52 -2.68 -3.52 16.43
C ASN A 52 -2.00 -2.45 15.57
N PHE A 53 -1.61 -2.86 14.37
CA PHE A 53 -1.15 -2.00 13.28
C PHE A 53 -1.85 -2.41 11.98
N ALA A 54 -1.92 -1.51 11.01
CA ALA A 54 -2.53 -1.79 9.72
C ALA A 54 -1.50 -2.15 8.65
N LEU A 55 -1.91 -3.00 7.71
CA LEU A 55 -1.21 -3.19 6.44
C LEU A 55 -1.60 -2.11 5.42
N PRO A 56 -0.82 -1.94 4.34
CA PRO A 56 -1.23 -1.11 3.21
C PRO A 56 -2.57 -1.56 2.62
N ASP A 57 -3.34 -0.62 2.06
CA ASP A 57 -4.53 -0.91 1.25
C ASP A 57 -4.25 -0.51 -0.20
N LEU A 58 -3.99 -1.52 -1.04
CA LEU A 58 -3.66 -1.35 -2.47
C LEU A 58 -4.83 -1.72 -3.39
N ARG A 59 -6.02 -1.95 -2.85
CA ARG A 59 -7.20 -2.26 -3.67
C ARG A 59 -7.56 -1.04 -4.52
N GLY A 60 -7.60 -1.21 -5.84
CA GLY A 60 -7.87 -0.13 -6.79
C GLY A 60 -6.74 0.92 -6.87
N ARG A 61 -5.53 0.59 -6.39
CA ARG A 61 -4.39 1.52 -6.32
C ARG A 61 -3.13 0.88 -6.88
N THR A 62 -2.27 1.71 -7.46
CA THR A 62 -0.94 1.32 -7.93
C THR A 62 0.11 1.85 -6.95
N PRO A 63 1.02 1.01 -6.43
CA PRO A 63 2.10 1.49 -5.58
C PRO A 63 3.10 2.34 -6.38
N ILE A 64 3.55 3.42 -5.78
CA ILE A 64 4.61 4.30 -6.33
C ILE A 64 5.74 4.42 -5.31
N HIS A 65 6.93 4.76 -5.79
CA HIS A 65 8.06 4.97 -4.89
C HIS A 65 7.88 6.26 -4.09
N THR A 66 8.31 6.24 -2.82
CA THR A 66 8.42 7.45 -2.00
C THR A 66 9.47 8.39 -2.61
N GLY A 67 9.27 9.70 -2.52
CA GLY A 67 10.19 10.64 -3.16
C GLY A 67 9.63 12.06 -3.22
N SER A 68 10.33 12.96 -3.92
CA SER A 68 10.03 14.41 -3.99
C SER A 68 8.59 14.72 -4.44
N GLY A 69 7.65 14.71 -3.49
CA GLY A 69 6.22 14.94 -3.70
C GLY A 69 5.29 13.93 -3.03
N HIS A 70 5.80 12.76 -2.61
CA HIS A 70 5.01 11.71 -1.98
C HIS A 70 5.72 11.12 -0.76
N THR A 71 5.02 11.13 0.37
CA THR A 71 5.46 10.53 1.63
C THR A 71 5.02 9.08 1.74
N LEU A 72 5.77 8.27 2.50
CA LEU A 72 5.40 6.86 2.71
C LEU A 72 4.04 6.77 3.42
N GLY A 73 3.14 5.94 2.88
CA GLY A 73 1.78 5.77 3.41
C GLY A 73 0.76 6.79 2.88
N GLU A 74 1.20 7.78 2.10
CA GLU A 74 0.32 8.74 1.46
C GLU A 74 -0.64 8.04 0.48
N ARG A 75 -1.88 8.51 0.47
CA ARG A 75 -2.92 8.04 -0.45
C ARG A 75 -3.30 9.18 -1.38
N GLY A 76 -2.89 9.10 -2.64
CA GLY A 76 -3.24 10.06 -3.69
C GLY A 76 -4.14 9.46 -4.76
N GLY A 77 -4.52 10.31 -5.71
CA GLY A 77 -5.26 9.95 -6.92
C GLY A 77 -6.74 9.64 -6.71
N GLU A 78 -7.42 9.42 -7.84
CA GLU A 78 -8.84 9.09 -7.91
C GLU A 78 -9.02 7.80 -8.72
N GLN A 79 -9.85 6.88 -8.23
CA GLN A 79 -10.12 5.62 -8.95
C GLN A 79 -10.96 5.85 -10.22
N ALA A 80 -11.81 6.87 -10.20
CA ALA A 80 -12.60 7.33 -11.32
C ALA A 80 -12.55 8.86 -11.34
N HIS A 81 -12.10 9.42 -12.46
CA HIS A 81 -11.91 10.85 -12.65
C HIS A 81 -12.46 11.24 -14.03
N THR A 82 -13.35 12.25 -14.06
CA THR A 82 -13.85 12.81 -15.32
C THR A 82 -12.93 13.94 -15.75
N LEU A 83 -12.24 13.76 -16.89
CA LEU A 83 -11.33 14.76 -17.44
C LEU A 83 -12.08 16.07 -17.73
N SER A 84 -11.54 17.16 -17.21
CA SER A 84 -11.89 18.52 -17.57
C SER A 84 -11.10 19.00 -18.79
N ILE A 85 -11.59 20.04 -19.45
CA ILE A 85 -10.89 20.68 -20.58
C ILE A 85 -9.51 21.20 -20.15
N ALA A 86 -9.35 21.61 -18.89
CA ALA A 86 -8.08 22.11 -18.35
C ALA A 86 -7.01 21.02 -18.17
N GLU A 87 -7.40 19.75 -18.16
CA GLU A 87 -6.50 18.59 -18.05
C GLU A 87 -6.11 18.00 -19.40
N LEU A 88 -6.65 18.55 -20.51
CA LEU A 88 -6.29 18.15 -21.86
C LEU A 88 -5.16 19.03 -22.41
N PRO A 89 -4.15 18.46 -23.10
CA PRO A 89 -3.13 19.26 -23.77
C PRO A 89 -3.76 20.12 -24.88
N THR A 90 -3.19 21.31 -25.07
CA THR A 90 -3.55 22.18 -26.19
C THR A 90 -3.23 21.45 -27.50
N HIS A 91 -4.22 21.37 -28.38
CA HIS A 91 -4.07 20.73 -29.69
C HIS A 91 -4.75 21.56 -30.77
N THR A 92 -4.22 21.47 -31.99
CA THR A 92 -4.77 22.09 -33.20
C THR A 92 -5.32 21.00 -34.10
N HIS A 93 -6.43 21.29 -34.79
CA HIS A 93 -7.02 20.41 -35.79
C HIS A 93 -6.52 20.78 -37.19
#